data_AF-A0A923WZL9-F1
#
_entry.id   AF-A0A923WZL9-F1
#
_cell.length_a   1.000
_cell.length_b   1.000
_cell.length_c   1.000
_cell.angle_alpha   90.00
_cell.angle_beta   90.00
_cell.angle_gamma   90.00
#
_symmetry.space_group_name_H-M   'P 1'
#
loop_
_entity.id
_entity.type
_entity.pdbx_description
1 polymer ?
#
loop_
_entity_poly.entity_id
_entity_poly.type
_entity_poly.pdbx_seq_one_letter_code
_entity_poly.pdbx_strand_id
1 'polypeptide(L)'
;KIADYPFTTLTPQLGVVKVGDYSSFVVADIPGLIKGAHLGVGLGIQFLRHIERTSLFIHVVDVSGMNGRDPIQDFEDINYEIEQYDAMNKDKDGFFPLASREQIVVFNKIDLLPKEQLDKLTKAFKKKHDVATYAISGVTGKNISDLLTVVADKILKAKGIIET
;
A
#
# COMPACT_ATOMS: atom_id res chain seq x y z
N LYS A 1 4.56 3.69 23.49
CA LYS A 1 3.50 2.95 24.21
C LYS A 1 2.46 2.60 23.17
N ILE A 2 2.33 1.32 22.82
CA ILE A 2 1.46 0.82 21.74
C ILE A 2 0.02 1.00 22.23
N ALA A 3 -0.85 1.57 21.39
CA ALA A 3 -2.26 1.74 21.75
C ALA A 3 -2.94 0.36 21.73
N ASP A 4 -3.45 -0.06 22.88
CA ASP A 4 -4.19 -1.31 23.05
C ASP A 4 -5.54 -1.21 22.30
N TYR A 5 -5.60 -1.81 21.11
CA TYR A 5 -6.86 -2.00 20.37
C TYR A 5 -7.25 -3.48 20.40
N PRO A 6 -8.43 -3.83 20.92
CA PRO A 6 -8.72 -5.21 21.31
C PRO A 6 -9.46 -5.97 20.21
N PHE A 7 -8.81 -6.43 19.12
CA PHE A 7 -9.45 -7.40 18.19
C PHE A 7 -8.46 -8.40 17.56
N THR A 8 -8.97 -9.61 17.31
CA THR A 8 -8.27 -10.90 17.20
C THR A 8 -7.90 -11.32 15.77
N THR A 9 -6.63 -11.67 15.52
CA THR A 9 -6.03 -13.01 15.25
C THR A 9 -4.73 -12.94 14.43
N LEU A 10 -4.38 -11.78 13.87
CA LEU A 10 -3.02 -11.43 13.49
C LEU A 10 -2.85 -9.94 13.79
N THR A 11 -2.23 -9.63 14.93
CA THR A 11 -1.94 -8.26 15.32
C THR A 11 -1.09 -7.62 14.22
N PRO A 12 -1.59 -6.60 13.48
CA PRO A 12 -0.79 -5.97 12.44
C PRO A 12 0.47 -5.40 13.08
N GLN A 13 1.62 -5.57 12.42
CA GLN A 13 2.84 -4.98 12.96
C GLN A 13 2.78 -3.47 12.76
N LEU A 14 2.63 -2.74 13.86
CA LEU A 14 2.57 -1.29 13.84
C LEU A 14 3.98 -0.72 13.99
N GLY A 15 4.39 0.08 13.01
CA GLY A 15 5.58 0.92 13.06
C GLY A 15 5.19 2.38 13.26
N VAL A 16 5.89 3.10 14.12
CA VAL A 16 5.79 4.57 14.19
C VAL A 16 6.95 5.15 13.42
N VAL A 17 6.66 5.86 12.33
CA VAL A 17 7.66 6.58 11.55
C VAL A 17 7.65 8.04 11.99
N LYS A 18 8.81 8.54 12.44
CA LYS A 18 9.02 9.96 12.74
C LYS A 18 9.55 10.67 11.50
N VAL A 19 8.97 11.82 11.16
CA VAL A 19 9.43 12.66 10.07
C VAL A 19 9.60 14.09 10.59
N GLY A 20 10.86 14.52 10.65
CA GLY A 20 11.24 15.77 11.32
C GLY A 20 10.96 15.75 12.83
N ASP A 21 10.89 16.93 13.43
CA ASP A 21 10.87 17.09 14.88
C ASP A 21 9.46 16.92 15.50
N TYR A 22 8.40 17.16 14.74
CA TYR A 22 7.03 17.24 15.28
C TYR A 22 5.99 16.37 14.57
N SER A 23 6.36 15.70 13.48
CA SER A 23 5.43 14.87 12.71
C SER A 23 5.75 13.39 12.84
N SER A 24 4.72 12.58 13.02
CA SER A 24 4.83 11.12 12.97
C SER A 24 3.59 10.52 12.36
N PHE A 25 3.74 9.36 11.75
CA PHE A 25 2.63 8.57 11.26
C PHE A 25 2.81 7.10 11.64
N VAL A 26 1.68 6.40 11.73
CA VAL A 26 1.66 4.96 12.03
C VAL A 26 1.55 4.23 10.70
N VAL A 27 2.46 3.29 10.48
CA VAL A 27 2.40 2.31 9.41
C VAL A 27 1.94 1.00 10.02
N ALA A 28 0.97 0.36 9.38
CA ALA A 28 0.61 -1.01 9.70
C ALA A 28 1.14 -1.89 8.57
N ASP A 29 1.97 -2.88 8.90
CA ASP A 29 2.24 -3.97 7.97
C ASP A 29 1.04 -4.90 7.92
N ILE A 30 0.63 -5.17 6.70
CA ILE A 30 -0.70 -5.60 6.33
C ILE A 30 -0.43 -6.75 5.33
N PRO A 31 -0.62 -8.03 5.74
CA PRO A 31 -0.25 -9.18 4.91
C PRO A 31 -1.02 -9.18 3.57
N GLY A 32 -0.32 -9.50 2.47
CA GLY A 32 -0.87 -9.36 1.12
C GLY A 32 -2.23 -10.04 0.90
N LEU A 33 -3.11 -9.37 0.13
CA LEU A 33 -4.35 -9.94 -0.34
C LEU A 33 -4.06 -11.09 -1.31
N ILE A 34 -4.78 -12.20 -1.12
CA ILE A 34 -4.80 -13.31 -2.07
C ILE A 34 -6.08 -13.25 -2.91
N LYS A 35 -6.09 -13.92 -4.07
CA LYS A 35 -7.29 -14.01 -4.91
C LYS A 35 -8.48 -14.57 -4.12
N GLY A 36 -9.62 -13.90 -4.21
CA GLY A 36 -10.84 -14.25 -3.48
C GLY A 36 -10.90 -13.74 -2.04
N ALA A 37 -10.01 -12.83 -1.64
CA ALA A 37 -10.04 -12.20 -0.31
C ALA A 37 -11.37 -11.50 0.00
N HIS A 38 -12.00 -10.82 -0.97
CA HIS A 38 -13.31 -10.20 -0.82
C HIS A 38 -14.44 -11.23 -0.56
N LEU A 39 -14.28 -12.47 -1.03
CA LEU A 39 -15.21 -13.57 -0.80
C LEU A 39 -14.98 -14.28 0.55
N GLY A 40 -14.05 -13.79 1.37
CA GLY A 40 -13.72 -14.41 2.66
C GLY A 40 -12.79 -15.61 2.55
N VAL A 41 -12.07 -15.78 1.43
CA VAL A 41 -10.99 -16.78 1.34
C VAL A 41 -9.85 -16.37 2.27
N GLY A 42 -9.48 -17.25 3.19
CA GLY A 42 -8.47 -16.98 4.20
C GLY A 42 -8.89 -15.87 5.17
N LEU A 43 -7.98 -14.94 5.45
CA LEU A 43 -8.22 -13.80 6.35
C LEU A 43 -8.68 -12.53 5.59
N GLY A 44 -8.94 -12.63 4.28
CA GLY A 44 -9.12 -11.49 3.38
C GLY A 44 -10.20 -10.49 3.79
N ILE A 45 -11.39 -10.95 4.17
CA ILE A 45 -12.48 -10.05 4.56
C ILE A 45 -12.25 -9.40 5.93
N GLN A 46 -11.62 -10.12 6.87
CA GLN A 46 -11.25 -9.57 8.17
C GLN A 46 -10.19 -8.49 7.99
N PHE A 47 -9.24 -8.73 7.11
CA PHE A 47 -8.21 -7.78 6.73
C PHE A 47 -8.79 -6.51 6.08
N LEU A 48 -9.69 -6.66 5.09
CA LEU A 48 -10.30 -5.52 4.40
C LEU A 48 -11.08 -4.62 5.37
N ARG A 49 -11.70 -5.21 6.40
CA ARG A 49 -12.31 -4.45 7.50
C ARG A 49 -11.30 -3.66 8.34
N HIS A 50 -10.08 -4.16 8.54
CA HIS A 50 -9.05 -3.45 9.31
C HIS A 50 -8.51 -2.23 8.54
N ILE A 51 -8.37 -2.37 7.21
CA ILE A 51 -7.84 -1.28 6.38
C ILE A 51 -8.88 -0.16 6.14
N GLU A 52 -10.15 -0.35 6.52
CA GLU A 52 -11.15 0.74 6.53
C GLU A 52 -10.71 1.97 7.34
N ARG A 53 -9.76 1.83 8.28
CA ARG A 53 -9.26 2.91 9.14
C ARG A 53 -8.00 3.62 8.61
N THR A 54 -7.44 3.23 7.47
CA THR A 54 -6.19 3.82 6.95
C THR A 54 -6.47 4.94 5.92
N SER A 55 -5.75 6.05 6.01
CA SER A 55 -5.98 7.18 5.09
C SER A 55 -5.31 7.02 3.72
N LEU A 56 -4.31 6.14 3.61
CA LEU A 56 -3.45 5.97 2.46
C LEU A 56 -2.98 4.51 2.37
N PHE A 57 -2.84 4.00 1.14
CA PHE A 57 -2.28 2.67 0.88
C PHE A 57 -0.91 2.74 0.23
N ILE A 58 -0.01 1.87 0.66
CA ILE A 58 1.30 1.65 0.04
C ILE A 58 1.31 0.24 -0.52
N HIS A 59 1.22 0.12 -1.84
CA HIS A 59 1.23 -1.15 -2.55
C HIS A 59 2.68 -1.55 -2.82
N VAL A 60 3.23 -2.43 -1.99
CA VAL A 60 4.59 -2.96 -2.18
C VAL A 60 4.54 -4.13 -3.15
N VAL A 61 5.07 -3.92 -4.35
CA VAL A 61 5.08 -4.89 -5.44
C VAL A 61 6.51 -5.41 -5.64
N ASP A 62 6.69 -6.73 -5.64
CA ASP A 62 7.98 -7.36 -5.92
C ASP A 62 8.26 -7.33 -7.43
N VAL A 63 9.34 -6.65 -7.83
CA VAL A 63 9.73 -6.54 -9.25
C VAL A 63 10.92 -7.41 -9.64
N SER A 64 11.39 -8.28 -8.73
CA SER A 64 12.56 -9.12 -8.99
C SER A 64 12.33 -10.19 -10.07
N GLY A 65 11.07 -10.50 -10.40
CA GLY A 65 10.69 -11.55 -11.34
C GLY A 65 10.95 -12.99 -10.83
N MET A 66 11.52 -13.15 -9.63
CA MET A 66 11.89 -14.46 -9.09
C MET A 66 10.69 -15.38 -8.83
N ASN A 67 9.51 -14.80 -8.60
CA ASN A 67 8.30 -15.54 -8.25
C ASN A 67 7.48 -15.94 -9.49
N GLY A 68 7.95 -15.62 -10.71
CA GLY A 68 7.23 -15.87 -11.97
C GLY A 68 5.91 -15.10 -12.10
N ARG A 69 5.64 -14.13 -11.22
CA ARG A 69 4.44 -13.29 -11.24
C ARG A 69 4.72 -12.00 -11.98
N ASP A 70 3.67 -11.47 -12.63
CA ASP A 70 3.71 -10.14 -13.24
C ASP A 70 3.43 -9.07 -12.16
N PRO A 71 4.37 -8.15 -11.89
CA PRO A 71 4.17 -7.05 -10.95
C PRO A 71 2.93 -6.20 -11.23
N ILE A 72 2.59 -6.01 -12.50
CA ILE A 72 1.41 -5.23 -12.91
C ILE A 72 0.14 -5.98 -12.53
N GLN A 73 0.11 -7.30 -12.78
CA GLN A 73 -1.01 -8.15 -12.41
C GLN A 73 -1.18 -8.25 -10.89
N ASP A 74 -0.08 -8.34 -10.13
CA ASP A 74 -0.14 -8.35 -8.65
C ASP A 74 -0.84 -7.08 -8.10
N PHE A 75 -0.56 -5.91 -8.68
CA PHE A 75 -1.25 -4.67 -8.33
C PHE A 75 -2.73 -4.68 -8.73
N GLU A 76 -3.04 -5.15 -9.95
CA GLU A 76 -4.42 -5.23 -10.46
C GLU A 76 -5.27 -6.22 -9.66
N ASP A 77 -4.71 -7.37 -9.28
CA ASP A 77 -5.38 -8.36 -8.45
C ASP A 77 -5.73 -7.75 -7.08
N ILE A 78 -4.80 -7.02 -6.44
CA ILE A 78 -5.06 -6.33 -5.18
C ILE A 78 -6.19 -5.30 -5.33
N ASN A 79 -6.14 -4.47 -6.37
CA ASN A 79 -7.17 -3.45 -6.58
C ASN A 79 -8.53 -4.03 -6.92
N TYR A 80 -8.57 -5.12 -7.69
CA TYR A 80 -9.80 -5.85 -7.94
C TYR A 80 -10.45 -6.33 -6.63
N GLU A 81 -9.68 -6.91 -5.71
CA GLU A 81 -10.19 -7.34 -4.40
C GLU A 81 -10.76 -6.17 -3.58
N ILE A 82 -10.10 -5.00 -3.65
CA ILE A 82 -10.58 -3.77 -3.00
C ILE A 82 -11.89 -3.28 -3.65
N GLU A 83 -11.96 -3.25 -4.98
CA GLU A 83 -13.15 -2.82 -5.72
C GLU A 83 -14.35 -3.73 -5.46
N GLN A 84 -14.15 -5.05 -5.40
CA GLN A 84 -15.22 -5.98 -5.07
C GLN A 84 -15.71 -5.79 -3.64
N TYR A 85 -14.79 -5.55 -2.69
CA TYR A 85 -15.16 -5.23 -1.32
C TYR A 85 -15.96 -3.92 -1.23
N ASP A 86 -15.57 -2.88 -1.96
CA ASP A 86 -16.32 -1.63 -2.04
C ASP A 86 -17.72 -1.86 -2.60
N ALA A 87 -17.85 -2.64 -3.68
CA ALA A 87 -19.13 -2.96 -4.29
C ALA A 87 -20.07 -3.70 -3.32
N MET A 88 -19.52 -4.59 -2.47
CA MET A 88 -20.28 -5.32 -1.44
C MET A 88 -20.70 -4.45 -0.26
N ASN A 89 -20.00 -3.35 0.01
CA ASN A 89 -20.22 -2.50 1.19
C ASN A 89 -20.80 -1.12 0.85
N LYS A 90 -21.06 -0.81 -0.42
CA LYS A 90 -21.54 0.51 -0.87
C LYS A 90 -22.80 1.02 -0.15
N ASP A 91 -23.68 0.12 0.30
CA ASP A 91 -24.95 0.46 0.96
C ASP A 91 -24.82 0.51 2.51
N LYS A 92 -23.62 0.25 3.04
CA LYS A 92 -23.34 0.26 4.49
C LYS A 92 -23.20 1.71 4.96
N ASP A 93 -23.98 2.08 5.97
CA ASP A 93 -23.92 3.42 6.56
C ASP A 93 -22.52 3.73 7.12
N GLY A 94 -22.02 4.93 6.83
CA GLY A 94 -20.68 5.37 7.20
C GLY A 94 -19.53 4.66 6.47
N PHE A 95 -19.79 3.86 5.43
CA PHE A 95 -18.75 3.26 4.62
C PHE A 95 -18.16 4.26 3.61
N PHE A 96 -16.83 4.36 3.59
CA PHE A 96 -16.11 5.14 2.60
C PHE A 96 -15.29 4.20 1.71
N PRO A 97 -15.47 4.23 0.38
CA PRO A 97 -14.78 3.36 -0.56
C PRO A 97 -13.26 3.34 -0.31
N LEU A 98 -12.69 2.15 -0.36
CA LEU A 98 -11.26 1.92 -0.20
C LEU A 98 -10.53 2.26 -1.50
N ALA A 99 -11.09 1.93 -2.67
CA ALA A 99 -10.47 2.16 -3.97
C ALA A 99 -10.28 3.66 -4.29
N SER A 100 -11.05 4.56 -3.66
CA SER A 100 -10.92 6.01 -3.85
C SER A 100 -9.82 6.65 -3.00
N ARG A 101 -9.20 5.88 -2.09
CA ARG A 101 -8.15 6.40 -1.21
C ARG A 101 -6.86 6.60 -1.99
N GLU A 102 -6.01 7.50 -1.51
CA GLU A 102 -4.69 7.73 -2.08
C GLU A 102 -3.87 6.42 -2.05
N GLN A 103 -3.34 6.02 -3.21
CA GLN A 103 -2.52 4.84 -3.36
C GLN A 103 -1.12 5.24 -3.86
N ILE A 104 -0.09 4.71 -3.19
CA ILE A 104 1.30 4.82 -3.61
C ILE A 104 1.78 3.44 -4.02
N VAL A 105 2.30 3.30 -5.23
CA VAL A 105 2.85 2.03 -5.70
C VAL A 105 4.36 2.03 -5.49
N VAL A 106 4.87 0.97 -4.88
CA VAL A 106 6.28 0.82 -4.51
C VAL A 106 6.83 -0.46 -5.12
N PHE A 107 7.68 -0.31 -6.13
CA PHE A 107 8.46 -1.39 -6.70
C PHE A 107 9.63 -1.74 -5.78
N ASN A 108 9.56 -2.91 -5.16
CA ASN A 108 10.55 -3.41 -4.23
C ASN A 108 11.47 -4.46 -4.88
N LYS A 109 12.64 -4.68 -4.27
CA LYS A 109 13.72 -5.55 -4.75
C LYS A 109 14.37 -5.10 -6.07
N ILE A 110 14.48 -3.78 -6.27
CA ILE A 110 15.14 -3.22 -7.47
C ILE A 110 16.63 -3.57 -7.57
N ASP A 111 17.25 -4.02 -6.49
CA ASP A 111 18.61 -4.55 -6.48
C ASP A 111 18.77 -5.84 -7.32
N LEU A 112 17.66 -6.54 -7.58
CA LEU A 112 17.62 -7.76 -8.37
C LEU A 112 17.15 -7.53 -9.81
N LEU A 113 16.79 -6.29 -10.17
CA LEU A 113 16.26 -5.95 -11.48
C LEU A 113 17.20 -4.98 -12.22
N PRO A 114 17.62 -5.29 -13.46
CA PRO A 114 18.39 -4.35 -14.27
C PRO A 114 17.65 -3.03 -14.46
N LYS A 115 18.38 -1.91 -14.40
CA LYS A 115 17.80 -0.56 -14.52
C LYS A 115 16.93 -0.37 -15.77
N GLU A 116 17.34 -0.90 -16.90
CA GLU A 116 16.59 -0.82 -18.16
C GLU A 116 15.22 -1.52 -18.08
N GLN A 117 15.15 -2.63 -17.35
CA GLN A 117 13.89 -3.35 -17.14
C GLN A 117 13.00 -2.60 -16.16
N LEU A 118 13.57 -2.05 -15.09
CA LEU A 118 12.84 -1.18 -14.16
C LEU A 118 12.24 0.05 -14.87
N ASP A 119 13.01 0.70 -15.76
CA ASP A 119 12.54 1.86 -16.52
C ASP A 119 11.40 1.49 -17.48
N LYS A 120 11.50 0.32 -18.14
CA LYS A 120 10.44 -0.21 -18.99
C LYS A 120 9.16 -0.51 -18.19
N LEU A 121 9.31 -1.17 -17.04
CA LEU A 121 8.20 -1.50 -16.15
C LEU A 121 7.51 -0.23 -15.63
N THR A 122 8.29 0.74 -15.17
CA THR A 122 7.78 2.04 -14.69
C THR A 122 7.00 2.79 -15.76
N LYS A 123 7.51 2.81 -17.00
CA LYS A 123 6.80 3.42 -18.14
C LYS A 123 5.53 2.67 -18.50
N ALA A 124 5.57 1.33 -18.53
CA ALA A 124 4.41 0.51 -18.82
C ALA A 124 3.31 0.70 -17.76
N PHE A 125 3.71 0.71 -16.49
CA PHE A 125 2.81 0.95 -15.37
C PHE A 125 2.18 2.33 -15.47
N LYS A 126 2.97 3.39 -15.61
CA LYS A 126 2.47 4.78 -15.74
C LYS A 126 1.53 4.97 -16.93
N LYS A 127 1.76 4.24 -18.04
CA LYS A 127 0.88 4.30 -19.22
C LYS A 127 -0.48 3.64 -18.96
N LYS A 128 -0.52 2.58 -18.14
CA LYS A 128 -1.73 1.81 -17.86
C LYS A 128 -2.52 2.39 -16.68
N HIS A 129 -1.79 2.78 -15.64
CA HIS A 129 -2.29 3.27 -14.37
C HIS A 129 -1.64 4.63 -14.13
N ASP A 130 -2.41 5.71 -14.16
CA ASP A 130 -1.93 7.08 -13.94
C ASP A 130 -1.60 7.33 -12.45
N VAL A 131 -0.80 6.43 -11.87
CA VAL A 131 -0.48 6.34 -10.43
C VAL A 131 1.02 6.49 -10.24
N ALA A 132 1.40 7.25 -9.22
CA ALA A 132 2.81 7.46 -8.88
C ALA A 132 3.46 6.14 -8.42
N THR A 133 4.60 5.82 -9.03
CA THR A 133 5.43 4.66 -8.67
C THR A 133 6.75 5.11 -8.07
N TYR A 134 7.20 4.40 -7.03
CA TYR A 134 8.49 4.60 -6.38
C TYR A 134 9.27 3.30 -6.40
N ALA A 135 10.57 3.39 -6.62
CA ALA A 135 11.46 2.23 -6.71
C ALA A 135 12.34 2.18 -5.47
N ILE A 136 12.28 1.08 -4.70
CA ILE A 136 13.08 0.88 -3.49
C ILE A 136 13.75 -0.50 -3.46
N SER A 137 14.76 -0.64 -2.60
CA SER A 137 15.25 -1.95 -2.17
C SER A 137 15.18 -2.04 -0.66
N GLY A 138 14.26 -2.88 -0.16
CA GLY A 138 14.13 -3.14 1.27
C GLY A 138 15.39 -3.73 1.90
N VAL A 139 16.15 -4.53 1.15
CA VAL A 139 17.37 -5.20 1.64
C VAL A 139 18.54 -4.24 1.73
N THR A 140 18.73 -3.38 0.72
CA THR A 140 19.88 -2.45 0.69
C THR A 140 19.59 -1.12 1.36
N GLY A 141 18.32 -0.81 1.64
CA GLY A 141 17.89 0.50 2.14
C GLY A 141 17.75 1.57 1.06
N LYS A 142 18.02 1.24 -0.21
CA LYS A 142 18.02 2.20 -1.31
C LYS A 142 16.64 2.84 -1.49
N ASN A 143 16.64 4.18 -1.57
CA ASN A 143 15.47 5.05 -1.79
C ASN A 143 14.37 4.99 -0.69
N ILE A 144 14.60 4.31 0.44
CA ILE A 144 13.60 4.24 1.52
C ILE A 144 13.37 5.62 2.14
N SER A 145 14.43 6.38 2.42
CA SER A 145 14.30 7.72 3.01
C SER A 145 13.51 8.68 2.13
N ASP A 146 13.72 8.61 0.81
CA ASP A 146 13.00 9.43 -0.16
C ASP A 146 11.51 9.04 -0.18
N LEU A 147 11.20 7.73 -0.18
CA LEU A 147 9.84 7.23 -0.08
C LEU A 147 9.15 7.70 1.21
N LEU A 148 9.83 7.62 2.37
CA LEU A 148 9.25 8.07 3.63
C LEU A 148 8.95 9.57 3.64
N THR A 149 9.80 10.37 3.00
CA THR A 149 9.59 11.82 2.85
C THR A 149 8.34 12.11 2.03
N VAL A 150 8.16 11.41 0.91
CA VAL A 150 6.96 11.52 0.06
C VAL A 150 5.70 11.09 0.79
N VAL A 151 5.74 9.95 1.48
CA VAL A 151 4.60 9.43 2.25
C VAL A 151 4.19 10.43 3.31
N ALA A 152 5.16 11.01 4.02
CA ALA A 152 4.89 12.02 5.04
C ALA A 152 4.27 13.28 4.45
N ASP A 153 4.81 13.81 3.34
CA ASP A 153 4.23 14.96 2.65
C ASP A 153 2.76 14.71 2.27
N LYS A 154 2.46 13.55 1.68
CA LYS A 154 1.08 13.16 1.34
C LYS A 154 0.17 13.04 2.56
N ILE A 155 0.63 12.43 3.65
CA ILE A 155 -0.15 12.30 4.89
C ILE A 155 -0.40 13.67 5.53
N LEU A 156 0.61 14.54 5.56
CA LEU A 156 0.48 15.88 6.15
C LEU A 156 -0.45 16.76 5.31
N LYS A 157 -0.39 16.69 3.98
CA LYS A 157 -1.35 17.34 3.07
C LYS A 157 -2.77 16.82 3.25
N ALA A 158 -2.95 15.50 3.32
CA ALA A 158 -4.27 14.89 3.56
C ALA A 158 -4.87 15.29 4.92
N LYS A 159 -4.03 15.59 5.91
CA LYS A 159 -4.45 16.12 7.22
C LYS A 159 -4.63 17.64 7.24
N GLY A 160 -4.36 18.35 6.15
CA GLY A 160 -4.44 19.82 6.07
C GLY A 160 -3.39 20.54 6.93
N ILE A 161 -2.29 19.88 7.26
CA ILE A 161 -1.22 20.44 8.11
C ILE A 161 -0.25 21.31 7.29
N ILE A 162 -0.14 21.06 5.99
CA ILE A 162 0.71 21.80 5.04
C ILE A 162 -0.10 22.13 3.77
N GLU A 163 0.13 23.29 3.18
CA GLU A 163 -0.54 23.74 1.94
C GLU A 163 -0.07 22.94 0.70
N THR A 164 -0.90 22.97 -0.36
CA THR A 164 -0.75 22.15 -1.58
C THR A 164 0.33 22.67 -2.51
#